data_AF-U9U635-F1
#
_entry.id   AF-U9U635-F1
#
_cell.length_a   1.000
_cell.length_b   1.000
_cell.length_c   1.000
_cell.angle_alpha   90.00
_cell.angle_beta   90.00
_cell.angle_gamma   90.00
#
_symmetry.space_group_name_H-M   'P 1'
#
loop_
_entity.id
_entity.type
_entity.pdbx_description
1 polymer ?
#
loop_
_entity_poly.entity_id
_entity_poly.type
_entity_poly.pdbx_seq_one_letter_code
_entity_poly.pdbx_strand_id
1 'polypeptide(L)'
;MNMLEKFLSDDFCEIKEAVLIELLKSHKLKLDEIEIWNRILKWGLAKHPSLNPDPKVWSPKEVEAFSMTLKNILPLIQFFQFSSDQFTKSVRPYRKILSEDLYEELISYYMIPGYKP
;
A
#
# COMPACT_ATOMS: atom_id res chain seq x y z
N MET A 1 17.13 17.32 -5.49
CA MET A 1 15.93 16.50 -5.75
C MET A 1 14.94 16.76 -4.63
N ASN A 2 13.77 17.30 -4.95
CA ASN A 2 12.73 17.50 -3.94
C ASN A 2 12.08 16.16 -3.56
N MET A 3 11.35 16.11 -2.44
CA MET A 3 10.75 14.86 -1.93
C MET A 3 9.80 14.20 -2.94
N LEU A 4 9.08 15.00 -3.73
CA LEU A 4 8.16 14.50 -4.74
C LEU A 4 8.91 13.87 -5.92
N GLU A 5 9.93 14.54 -6.45
CA GLU A 5 10.81 14.02 -7.49
C GLU A 5 11.45 12.68 -7.07
N LYS A 6 11.89 12.58 -5.81
CA LYS A 6 12.49 11.35 -5.29
C LYS A 6 11.48 10.21 -5.11
N PHE A 7 10.22 10.54 -4.82
CA PHE A 7 9.15 9.54 -4.74
C PHE A 7 8.72 9.05 -6.13
N LEU A 8 8.77 9.94 -7.12
CA LEU A 8 8.35 9.65 -8.48
C LEU A 8 9.46 9.05 -9.36
N SER A 9 10.71 9.12 -8.94
CA SER A 9 11.87 8.62 -9.69
C SER A 9 11.90 7.09 -9.81
N ASP A 10 12.66 6.60 -10.80
CA ASP A 10 12.82 5.15 -11.02
C ASP A 10 13.64 4.47 -9.93
N ASP A 11 14.62 5.19 -9.36
CA ASP A 11 15.46 4.74 -8.25
C ASP A 11 14.74 4.76 -6.89
N PHE A 12 13.45 5.13 -6.84
CA PHE A 12 12.64 5.13 -5.63
C PHE A 12 12.64 3.76 -4.95
N CYS A 13 12.64 2.67 -5.72
CA CYS A 13 12.62 1.31 -5.18
C CYS A 13 13.88 0.96 -4.36
N GLU A 14 14.95 1.73 -4.50
CA GLU A 14 16.22 1.53 -3.81
C GLU A 14 16.26 2.21 -2.44
N ILE A 15 15.32 3.12 -2.13
CA ILE A 15 15.35 3.83 -0.86
C ILE A 15 15.14 2.88 0.32
N LYS A 16 15.73 3.25 1.46
CA LYS A 16 15.54 2.57 2.75
C LYS A 16 14.13 2.84 3.26
N GLU A 17 13.57 1.87 3.99
CA GLU A 17 12.24 1.97 4.61
C GLU A 17 12.08 3.23 5.46
N ALA A 18 13.10 3.59 6.25
CA ALA A 18 13.06 4.82 7.07
C ALA A 18 12.81 6.09 6.24
N VAL A 19 13.44 6.19 5.06
CA VAL A 19 13.26 7.32 4.14
C VAL A 19 11.85 7.29 3.54
N LEU A 20 11.35 6.11 3.17
CA LEU A 20 9.98 5.95 2.70
C LEU A 20 8.96 6.42 3.75
N ILE A 21 9.14 6.01 5.01
CA ILE A 21 8.28 6.41 6.13
C ILE A 21 8.29 7.94 6.31
N GLU A 22 9.47 8.57 6.26
CA GLU A 22 9.58 10.03 6.35
C GLU A 22 8.85 10.74 5.19
N LEU A 23 8.96 10.20 3.97
CA LEU A 23 8.26 10.73 2.80
C LEU A 23 6.74 10.61 2.97
N LEU A 24 6.24 9.45 3.40
CA LEU A 24 4.79 9.21 3.56
C LEU A 24 4.17 10.05 4.69
N LYS A 25 4.92 10.30 5.77
CA LYS A 25 4.48 11.19 6.85
C LYS A 25 4.49 12.67 6.45
N SER A 26 5.15 13.02 5.35
CA SER A 26 5.24 14.40 4.88
C SER A 26 3.96 14.78 4.14
N HIS A 27 3.21 15.76 4.65
CA HIS A 27 2.05 16.36 3.97
C HIS A 27 2.38 17.07 2.63
N LYS A 28 3.63 16.93 2.15
CA LYS A 28 4.14 17.61 0.95
C LYS A 28 4.00 16.80 -0.32
N LEU A 29 3.70 15.50 -0.26
CA LEU A 29 3.60 14.67 -1.46
C LEU A 29 2.49 15.14 -2.40
N LYS A 30 1.38 15.73 -1.90
CA LYS A 30 0.26 16.23 -2.74
C LYS A 30 -0.14 15.25 -3.86
N LEU A 31 -0.11 13.96 -3.56
CA LEU A 31 -0.50 12.87 -4.45
C LEU A 31 -1.80 12.27 -3.95
N ASP A 32 -2.61 11.76 -4.87
CA ASP A 32 -3.76 10.94 -4.52
C ASP A 32 -3.27 9.65 -3.83
N GLU A 33 -4.04 9.17 -2.85
CA GLU A 33 -3.67 8.02 -2.05
C GLU A 33 -3.47 6.74 -2.90
N ILE A 34 -4.16 6.65 -4.04
CA ILE A 34 -3.97 5.55 -5.00
C ILE A 34 -2.57 5.55 -5.64
N GLU A 35 -1.99 6.72 -5.93
CA GLU A 35 -0.63 6.80 -6.49
C GLU A 35 0.39 6.42 -5.42
N ILE A 36 0.17 6.86 -4.17
CA ILE A 36 0.98 6.48 -3.02
C ILE A 36 0.97 4.95 -2.85
N TRP A 37 -0.22 4.33 -2.87
CA TRP A 37 -0.37 2.88 -2.78
C TRP A 37 0.35 2.12 -3.88
N ASN A 38 0.17 2.53 -5.14
CA ASN A 38 0.84 1.88 -6.28
C ASN A 38 2.37 1.96 -6.15
N ARG A 39 2.89 3.09 -5.67
CA ARG A 39 4.32 3.29 -5.42
C ARG A 39 4.83 2.41 -4.29
N ILE A 40 4.10 2.30 -3.18
CA ILE A 40 4.44 1.40 -2.07
C ILE A 40 4.46 -0.06 -2.54
N LEU A 41 3.48 -0.49 -3.34
CA LEU A 41 3.47 -1.83 -3.91
C LEU A 41 4.69 -2.08 -4.80
N LYS A 42 5.04 -1.11 -5.67
CA LYS A 42 6.24 -1.19 -6.51
C LYS A 42 7.52 -1.31 -5.66
N TRP A 43 7.65 -0.50 -4.62
CA TRP A 43 8.79 -0.55 -3.69
C TRP A 43 8.87 -1.89 -2.95
N GLY A 44 7.74 -2.39 -2.45
CA GLY A 44 7.66 -3.68 -1.76
C GLY A 44 8.03 -4.84 -2.67
N LEU A 45 7.48 -4.88 -3.89
CA LEU A 45 7.77 -5.93 -4.87
C LEU A 45 9.24 -5.92 -5.29
N ALA A 46 9.87 -4.76 -5.39
CA ALA A 46 11.30 -4.65 -5.67
C ALA A 46 12.18 -5.27 -4.56
N LYS A 47 11.69 -5.40 -3.33
CA LYS A 47 12.41 -6.12 -2.25
C LYS A 47 12.27 -7.64 -2.34
N HIS A 48 11.35 -8.13 -3.17
CA HIS A 48 11.03 -9.55 -3.34
C HIS A 48 11.02 -9.93 -4.83
N PRO A 49 12.17 -9.93 -5.52
CA PRO A 49 12.25 -10.08 -6.98
C PRO A 49 11.71 -11.42 -7.51
N SER A 50 11.56 -12.43 -6.66
CA SER A 50 10.98 -13.74 -7.04
C SER A 50 9.45 -13.79 -6.91
N LEU A 51 8.81 -12.78 -6.31
CA LEU A 51 7.35 -12.78 -6.17
C LEU A 51 6.66 -12.52 -7.50
N ASN A 52 5.56 -13.24 -7.71
CA ASN A 52 4.64 -12.91 -8.79
C ASN A 52 4.00 -11.54 -8.53
N PRO A 53 3.84 -10.66 -9.54
CA PRO A 53 3.11 -9.40 -9.34
C PRO A 53 1.63 -9.57 -8.96
N ASP A 54 1.00 -10.72 -9.24
CA ASP A 54 -0.35 -11.04 -8.80
C ASP A 54 -0.35 -11.63 -7.37
N PRO A 55 -0.84 -10.90 -6.34
CA PRO A 55 -0.87 -11.40 -4.97
C PRO A 55 -1.84 -12.57 -4.74
N LYS A 56 -2.74 -12.85 -5.70
CA LYS A 56 -3.70 -13.95 -5.57
C LYS A 56 -3.03 -15.32 -5.60
N VAL A 57 -1.91 -15.43 -6.30
CA VAL A 57 -1.16 -16.70 -6.46
C VAL A 57 -0.10 -16.92 -5.37
N TRP A 58 0.10 -15.96 -4.47
CA TRP A 58 1.08 -16.09 -3.40
C TRP A 58 0.73 -17.19 -2.41
N SER A 59 1.75 -17.98 -2.08
CA SER A 59 1.76 -18.93 -0.98
C SER A 59 1.70 -18.19 0.37
N PRO A 60 1.33 -18.87 1.47
CA PRO A 60 1.29 -18.25 2.79
C PRO A 60 2.62 -17.61 3.22
N LYS A 61 3.75 -18.24 2.89
CA LYS A 61 5.09 -17.72 3.21
C LYS A 61 5.42 -16.44 2.46
N GLU A 62 4.99 -16.35 1.20
CA GLU A 62 5.18 -15.17 0.36
C GLU A 62 4.33 -13.99 0.86
N VAL A 63 3.08 -14.27 1.25
CA VAL A 63 2.20 -13.29 1.90
C VAL A 63 2.82 -12.77 3.20
N GLU A 64 3.32 -13.67 4.06
CA GLU A 64 3.96 -13.31 5.33
C GLU A 64 5.20 -12.42 5.10
N ALA A 65 6.08 -12.80 4.18
CA ALA A 65 7.29 -12.05 3.86
C ALA A 65 6.97 -10.63 3.33
N PHE A 66 5.96 -10.51 2.46
CA PHE A 66 5.53 -9.22 1.92
C PHE A 66 4.83 -8.36 2.99
N SER A 67 3.97 -8.96 3.81
CA SER A 67 3.30 -8.29 4.93
C SER A 67 4.33 -7.74 5.93
N MET A 68 5.35 -8.52 6.27
CA MET A 68 6.45 -8.07 7.15
C MET A 68 7.22 -6.88 6.58
N THR A 69 7.40 -6.85 5.25
CA THR A 69 8.07 -5.74 4.56
C THR A 69 7.26 -4.45 4.60
N LEU A 70 5.94 -4.53 4.56
CA LEU A 70 5.05 -3.37 4.59
C LEU A 70 4.50 -3.05 5.98
N LYS A 71 4.85 -3.83 7.02
CA LYS A 71 4.26 -3.74 8.36
C LYS A 71 4.22 -2.32 8.95
N ASN A 72 5.31 -1.55 8.80
CA ASN A 72 5.38 -0.18 9.32
C ASN A 72 4.87 0.88 8.34
N ILE A 73 4.62 0.49 7.08
CA ILE A 73 4.16 1.35 6.00
C ILE A 73 2.64 1.31 5.88
N LEU A 74 2.01 0.14 6.04
CA LEU A 74 0.56 -0.03 5.95
C LEU A 74 -0.24 0.94 6.84
N PRO A 75 0.15 1.21 8.09
CA PRO A 75 -0.57 2.16 8.94
C PRO A 75 -0.50 3.63 8.47
N LEU A 76 0.39 3.95 7.53
CA LEU A 76 0.55 5.30 6.97
C LEU A 76 -0.37 5.55 5.77
N ILE A 77 -1.03 4.51 5.25
CA ILE A 77 -1.88 4.57 4.08
C ILE A 77 -3.30 4.94 4.50
N GLN A 78 -3.87 5.96 3.87
CA GLN A 78 -5.21 6.45 4.17
C GLN A 78 -6.26 5.67 3.37
N PHE A 79 -6.44 4.39 3.69
CA PHE A 79 -7.30 3.46 2.93
C PHE A 79 -8.76 3.91 2.72
N PHE A 80 -9.29 4.83 3.52
CA PHE A 80 -10.64 5.40 3.39
C PHE A 80 -10.75 6.54 2.37
N GLN A 81 -9.62 7.05 1.84
CA GLN A 81 -9.58 8.08 0.79
C GLN A 81 -9.70 7.52 -0.62
N PHE A 82 -9.71 6.20 -0.78
CA PHE A 82 -9.88 5.56 -2.07
C PHE A 82 -11.35 5.66 -2.50
N SER A 83 -11.59 5.63 -3.82
CA SER A 83 -12.93 5.33 -4.32
C SER A 83 -13.22 3.82 -4.17
N SER A 84 -14.49 3.43 -4.19
CA SER A 84 -14.89 2.02 -4.17
C SER A 84 -14.26 1.21 -5.32
N ASP A 85 -14.10 1.83 -6.49
CA ASP A 85 -13.43 1.22 -7.65
C ASP A 85 -11.94 0.97 -7.39
N GLN A 86 -11.24 1.99 -6.85
CA GLN A 86 -9.82 1.89 -6.52
C GLN A 86 -9.57 0.86 -5.41
N PHE A 87 -10.40 0.85 -4.37
CA PHE A 87 -10.33 -0.19 -3.33
C PHE A 87 -10.51 -1.59 -3.94
N THR A 88 -11.55 -1.78 -4.74
CA THR A 88 -11.89 -3.07 -5.34
C THR A 88 -10.79 -3.59 -6.26
N LYS A 89 -10.19 -2.72 -7.07
CA LYS A 89 -9.19 -3.11 -8.08
C LYS A 89 -7.77 -3.17 -7.54
N SER A 90 -7.39 -2.26 -6.65
CA SER A 90 -5.98 -2.09 -6.24
C SER A 90 -5.68 -2.55 -4.81
N VAL A 91 -6.63 -2.42 -3.88
CA VAL A 91 -6.41 -2.80 -2.46
C VAL A 91 -6.86 -4.23 -2.20
N ARG A 92 -8.08 -4.58 -2.63
CA ARG A 92 -8.71 -5.88 -2.38
C ARG A 92 -7.87 -7.11 -2.83
N PRO A 93 -7.12 -7.09 -3.95
CA PRO A 93 -6.25 -8.21 -4.31
C PRO A 93 -5.19 -8.52 -3.24
N TYR A 94 -4.77 -7.51 -2.47
CA TYR A 94 -3.78 -7.59 -1.41
C TYR A 94 -4.40 -7.85 -0.02
N ARG A 95 -5.67 -8.24 0.08
CA ARG A 95 -6.36 -8.43 1.38
C ARG A 95 -5.57 -9.30 2.38
N LYS A 96 -4.83 -10.31 1.91
CA LYS A 96 -4.10 -11.26 2.77
C LYS A 96 -2.93 -10.62 3.53
N ILE A 97 -2.46 -9.43 3.13
CA ILE A 97 -1.38 -8.71 3.82
C ILE A 97 -1.89 -7.68 4.83
N LEU A 98 -3.19 -7.40 4.83
CA LEU A 98 -3.86 -6.51 5.78
C LEU A 98 -4.25 -7.32 7.02
N SER A 99 -4.42 -6.65 8.18
CA SER A 99 -5.08 -7.29 9.31
C SER A 99 -6.55 -7.55 9.00
N GLU A 100 -7.09 -8.63 9.55
CA GLU A 100 -8.50 -8.98 9.37
C GLU A 100 -9.42 -7.82 9.80
N ASP A 101 -9.15 -7.23 10.97
CA ASP A 101 -9.92 -6.08 11.49
C ASP A 101 -9.94 -4.89 10.52
N LEU A 102 -8.77 -4.52 9.95
CA LEU A 102 -8.69 -3.43 8.98
C LEU A 102 -9.45 -3.77 7.70
N TYR A 103 -9.35 -5.01 7.23
CA TYR A 103 -10.00 -5.40 6.00
C TYR A 103 -11.53 -5.41 6.16
N GLU A 104 -12.06 -5.94 7.25
CA GLU A 104 -13.50 -5.92 7.55
C GLU A 104 -14.05 -4.50 7.71
N GLU A 105 -13.28 -3.60 8.32
CA GLU A 105 -13.61 -2.17 8.43
C GLU A 105 -13.72 -1.50 7.05
N LEU A 106 -12.75 -1.77 6.17
CA LEU A 106 -12.76 -1.25 4.80
C LEU A 106 -13.93 -1.81 3.99
N ILE A 107 -14.22 -3.10 4.15
CA ILE A 107 -15.36 -3.75 3.50
C ILE A 107 -16.66 -3.08 3.92
N SER A 108 -16.86 -2.86 5.22
CA SER A 108 -18.05 -2.18 5.74
C SER A 108 -18.18 -0.76 5.18
N TYR A 109 -17.09 0.01 5.19
CA TYR A 109 -17.06 1.36 4.63
C TYR A 109 -17.43 1.43 3.15
N TYR A 110 -16.92 0.52 2.32
CA TYR A 110 -17.17 0.56 0.88
C TYR A 110 -18.47 -0.12 0.42
N MET A 111 -19.08 -0.96 1.24
CA MET A 111 -20.31 -1.70 0.88
C MET A 111 -21.59 -1.16 1.51
N ILE A 112 -21.50 -0.49 2.68
CA ILE A 112 -22.67 -0.06 3.43
C ILE A 112 -22.86 1.45 3.27
N PRO A 113 -23.93 1.92 2.58
CA PRO A 113 -24.20 3.34 2.43
C PRO A 113 -24.34 4.03 3.79
N GLY A 114 -23.55 5.09 4.00
CA GLY A 114 -23.60 5.89 5.23
C GLY A 114 -22.80 5.33 6.42
N TYR A 115 -22.08 4.23 6.24
CA TYR A 115 -21.15 3.72 7.25
C TYR A 115 -20.02 4.71 7.55
N LYS A 116 -19.62 4.79 8.82
CA LYS A 116 -18.50 5.61 9.28
C LYS A 116 -17.60 4.76 10.19
N PRO A 117 -16.33 4.57 9.82
CA PRO A 117 -15.34 3.88 10.63
C PRO A 117 -14.92 4.71 11.86
#